data_AF-A0A6I3SW00-F1
#
_entry.id   AF-A0A6I3SW00-F1
#
_cell.length_a   1.000
_cell.length_b   1.000
_cell.length_c   1.000
_cell.angle_alpha   90.00
_cell.angle_beta   90.00
_cell.angle_gamma   90.00
#
_symmetry.space_group_name_H-M   'P 1'
#
loop_
_entity.id
_entity.type
_entity.pdbx_description
1 polymer ?
#
loop_
_entity_poly.entity_id
_entity_poly.type
_entity_poly.pdbx_seq_one_letter_code
_entity_poly.pdbx_strand_id
1 'polypeptide(L)'
;MNERRIAIKKSRALPEASAGEFSQWLQHTRSAQQARDIGADVPCNECNACCRSSMFIHIRADEIRSLNRIPKQLLFPVPGLAKGHRLMGYDDKGRCPMLVDDRCSIYEDRPQTCRDYDCRIFAATGITLDEKVQAGISAQAKAWRFTYAGDANRLEHEAVRAAAMFLKQNAKLFPPQVLPLNPVQLALTALKVYTVFHKLMEPGSSANSSDTGIVEAIMAAMDQFDGVPAVKAESAETEKPRFAAGPHHGRAAAEPAAGPAQRRRHRHV
;
A
#
# COMPACT_ATOMS: atom_id res chain seq x y z
N MET A 1 41.95 -0.49 23.53
CA MET A 1 40.80 -0.71 22.63
C MET A 1 39.69 -1.29 23.48
N ASN A 2 38.61 -0.53 23.70
CA ASN A 2 37.56 -0.89 24.65
C ASN A 2 36.26 -1.18 23.88
N GLU A 3 35.96 -2.45 23.65
CA GLU A 3 34.74 -2.89 22.98
C GLU A 3 33.54 -2.74 23.92
N ARG A 4 32.79 -1.64 23.75
CA ARG A 4 31.47 -1.50 24.38
C ARG A 4 30.48 -2.43 23.67
N ARG A 5 30.24 -3.60 24.26
CA ARG A 5 29.07 -4.44 23.97
C ARG A 5 27.79 -3.62 24.21
N ILE A 6 27.14 -3.20 23.13
CA ILE A 6 25.80 -2.66 23.16
C ILE A 6 24.86 -3.82 23.51
N ALA A 7 24.43 -3.88 24.77
CA ALA A 7 23.40 -4.81 25.20
C ALA A 7 22.08 -4.41 24.52
N ILE A 8 21.68 -5.18 23.50
CA ILE A 8 20.34 -5.11 22.92
C ILE A 8 19.37 -5.57 24.01
N LYS A 9 18.69 -4.63 24.66
CA LYS A 9 17.57 -4.95 25.57
C LYS A 9 16.51 -5.69 24.75
N LYS A 10 16.32 -6.98 25.03
CA LYS A 10 15.15 -7.76 24.56
C LYS A 10 13.90 -6.93 24.88
N SER A 11 13.11 -6.58 23.87
CA SER A 11 11.84 -5.92 24.11
C SER A 11 10.94 -6.89 24.90
N ARG A 12 10.33 -6.37 25.96
CA ARG A 12 9.35 -7.11 26.75
C ARG A 12 8.13 -7.35 25.85
N ALA A 13 7.68 -8.59 25.76
CA ALA A 13 6.47 -8.93 25.01
C ALA A 13 5.27 -8.15 25.58
N LEU A 14 4.46 -7.56 24.68
CA LEU A 14 3.21 -6.92 25.06
C LEU A 14 2.21 -7.99 25.51
N PRO A 15 1.30 -7.68 26.46
CA PRO A 15 0.23 -8.59 26.83
C PRO A 15 -0.65 -8.89 25.59
N GLU A 16 -1.24 -10.07 25.55
CA GLU A 16 -2.16 -10.44 24.46
C GLU A 16 -3.34 -9.46 24.42
N ALA A 17 -3.70 -9.04 23.21
CA ALA A 17 -4.76 -8.08 22.95
C ALA A 17 -5.83 -8.72 22.06
N SER A 18 -7.10 -8.51 22.40
CA SER A 18 -8.21 -9.02 21.59
C SER A 18 -8.27 -8.29 20.26
N ALA A 19 -8.21 -9.03 19.15
CA ALA A 19 -8.37 -8.49 17.80
C ALA A 19 -9.84 -8.47 17.33
N GLY A 20 -10.74 -9.12 18.09
CA GLY A 20 -12.14 -9.33 17.74
C GLY A 20 -12.42 -10.70 17.12
N GLU A 21 -13.65 -10.89 16.65
CA GLU A 21 -14.04 -12.04 15.83
C GLU A 21 -13.49 -11.84 14.40
N PHE A 22 -12.82 -12.85 13.86
CA PHE A 22 -12.06 -12.71 12.62
C PHE A 22 -12.92 -12.34 11.42
N SER A 23 -14.04 -13.03 11.21
CA SER A 23 -14.86 -12.84 10.00
C SER A 23 -15.60 -11.50 10.01
N GLN A 24 -16.10 -11.07 11.16
CA GLN A 24 -16.67 -9.73 11.34
C GLN A 24 -15.63 -8.65 11.08
N TRP A 25 -14.42 -8.81 11.63
CA TRP A 25 -13.30 -7.90 11.35
C TRP A 25 -12.97 -7.87 9.86
N LEU A 26 -12.81 -9.04 9.23
CA LEU A 26 -12.47 -9.17 7.82
C LEU A 26 -13.52 -8.50 6.92
N GLN A 27 -14.81 -8.75 7.18
CA GLN A 27 -15.91 -8.12 6.46
C GLN A 27 -15.85 -6.60 6.61
N HIS A 28 -15.71 -6.09 7.84
CA HIS A 28 -15.63 -4.66 8.11
C HIS A 28 -14.43 -4.01 7.40
N THR A 29 -13.24 -4.61 7.52
CA THR A 29 -12.02 -4.10 6.87
C THR A 29 -12.16 -4.07 5.35
N ARG A 30 -12.73 -5.12 4.73
CA ARG A 30 -12.98 -5.16 3.29
C ARG A 30 -14.02 -4.10 2.87
N SER A 31 -15.09 -3.94 3.63
CA SER A 31 -16.07 -2.88 3.37
C SER A 31 -15.45 -1.49 3.48
N ALA A 32 -14.57 -1.25 4.46
CA ALA A 32 -13.84 0.02 4.58
C ALA A 32 -12.85 0.26 3.42
N GLN A 33 -12.23 -0.79 2.87
CA GLN A 33 -11.40 -0.66 1.66
C GLN A 33 -12.22 -0.22 0.43
N GLN A 34 -13.50 -0.59 0.35
CA GLN A 34 -14.41 -0.20 -0.73
C GLN A 34 -15.05 1.17 -0.47
N ALA A 35 -15.49 1.41 0.78
CA ALA A 35 -16.11 2.63 1.23
C ALA A 35 -15.06 3.55 1.88
N ARG A 36 -14.54 4.52 1.09
CA ARG A 36 -13.41 5.42 1.41
C ARG A 36 -13.55 6.34 2.65
N ASP A 37 -14.60 6.17 3.45
CA ASP A 37 -14.94 7.02 4.60
C ASP A 37 -15.14 6.27 5.93
N ILE A 38 -15.02 4.93 5.94
CA ILE A 38 -15.10 4.15 7.18
C ILE A 38 -13.70 3.97 7.75
N GLY A 39 -13.41 4.65 8.87
CA GLY A 39 -12.16 4.46 9.60
C GLY A 39 -12.10 3.10 10.31
N ALA A 40 -10.90 2.61 10.58
CA ALA A 40 -10.71 1.39 11.36
C ALA A 40 -10.98 1.65 12.84
N ASP A 41 -11.85 0.84 13.45
CA ASP A 41 -12.02 0.81 14.90
C ASP A 41 -11.02 -0.19 15.51
N VAL A 42 -9.81 0.31 15.79
CA VAL A 42 -8.75 -0.47 16.40
C VAL A 42 -8.70 -0.15 17.89
N PRO A 43 -8.80 -1.15 18.79
CA PRO A 43 -8.73 -0.93 20.24
C PRO A 43 -7.27 -0.70 20.69
N CYS A 44 -6.61 0.28 20.09
CA CYS A 44 -5.22 0.66 20.35
C CYS A 44 -5.03 1.21 21.78
N ASN A 45 -6.09 1.71 22.44
CA ASN A 45 -6.01 2.43 23.71
C ASN A 45 -4.93 3.53 23.64
N GLU A 46 -3.93 3.50 24.52
CA GLU A 46 -2.80 4.46 24.53
C GLU A 46 -1.67 4.12 23.54
N CYS A 47 -1.82 3.09 22.70
CA CYS A 47 -0.78 2.67 21.77
C CYS A 47 -0.50 3.76 20.72
N ASN A 48 0.77 4.21 20.68
CA ASN A 48 1.28 5.19 19.73
C ASN A 48 2.35 4.60 18.78
N ALA A 49 2.34 3.27 18.59
CA ALA A 49 3.34 2.56 17.81
C ALA A 49 3.45 3.07 16.36
N CYS A 50 2.33 3.30 15.67
CA CYS A 50 2.32 3.84 14.31
C CYS A 50 2.89 5.28 14.25
N CYS A 51 2.69 6.08 15.29
CA CYS A 51 3.27 7.42 15.42
C CYS A 51 4.78 7.42 15.61
N ARG A 52 5.41 6.26 15.87
CA ARG A 52 6.85 6.11 16.12
C ARG A 52 7.56 5.24 15.07
N SER A 53 6.92 5.05 13.92
CA SER A 53 7.33 4.05 12.91
C SER A 53 7.65 4.67 11.54
N SER A 54 8.14 5.90 11.52
CA SER A 54 8.58 6.61 10.30
C SER A 54 7.55 6.57 9.16
N MET A 55 6.28 6.74 9.51
CA MET A 55 5.18 6.69 8.54
C MET A 55 5.09 8.01 7.77
N PHE A 56 4.96 7.92 6.45
CA PHE A 56 4.49 9.03 5.62
C PHE A 56 2.97 9.05 5.65
N ILE A 57 2.39 10.20 6.01
CA ILE A 57 0.95 10.38 6.14
C ILE A 57 0.44 11.18 4.95
N HIS A 58 -0.35 10.52 4.11
CA HIS A 58 -1.10 11.18 3.05
C HIS A 58 -2.29 11.90 3.66
N ILE A 59 -2.55 13.11 3.16
CA ILE A 59 -3.68 13.93 3.55
C ILE A 59 -4.35 14.37 2.26
N ARG A 60 -5.63 14.05 2.13
CA ARG A 60 -6.45 14.38 0.96
C ARG A 60 -6.79 15.86 0.96
N ALA A 61 -7.13 16.37 -0.22
CA ALA A 61 -7.43 17.80 -0.40
C ALA A 61 -8.70 18.25 0.34
N ASP A 62 -9.64 17.34 0.58
CA ASP A 62 -10.92 17.56 1.28
C ASP A 62 -10.81 17.49 2.81
N GLU A 63 -9.66 17.06 3.35
CA GLU A 63 -9.43 16.92 4.80
C GLU A 63 -9.08 18.25 5.47
N ILE A 64 -9.96 19.24 5.31
CA ILE A 64 -9.74 20.65 5.71
C ILE A 64 -9.40 20.77 7.19
N ARG A 65 -10.05 19.99 8.07
CA ARG A 65 -9.75 20.03 9.51
C ARG A 65 -8.32 19.58 9.80
N SER A 66 -7.88 18.46 9.23
CA SER A 66 -6.50 17.97 9.37
C SER A 66 -5.49 18.97 8.81
N LEU A 67 -5.74 19.49 7.60
CA LEU A 67 -4.87 20.47 6.94
C LEU A 67 -4.71 21.76 7.74
N ASN A 68 -5.75 22.21 8.45
CA ASN A 68 -5.69 23.42 9.29
C ASN A 68 -4.94 23.21 10.60
N ARG A 69 -4.88 21.98 11.11
CA ARG A 69 -4.20 21.65 12.37
C ARG A 69 -2.72 21.36 12.21
N ILE A 70 -2.30 20.88 11.04
CA ILE A 70 -0.91 20.53 10.78
C ILE A 70 -0.15 21.79 10.33
N PRO A 71 0.99 22.12 10.97
CA PRO A 71 1.81 23.25 10.55
C PRO A 71 2.23 23.14 9.07
N LYS A 72 2.06 24.22 8.30
CA LYS A 72 2.28 24.23 6.83
C LYS A 72 3.68 23.81 6.42
N GLN A 73 4.70 24.10 7.25
CA GLN A 73 6.09 23.71 6.99
C GLN A 73 6.32 22.19 7.04
N LEU A 74 5.37 21.42 7.58
CA LEU A 74 5.41 19.96 7.62
C LEU A 74 4.63 19.32 6.46
N LEU A 75 3.95 20.11 5.63
CA LEU A 75 3.08 19.65 4.56
C LEU A 75 3.74 19.88 3.19
N PHE A 76 4.05 18.79 2.50
CA PHE A 76 4.66 18.81 1.19
C PHE A 76 3.65 18.42 0.10
N PRO A 77 3.75 18.96 -1.12
CA PRO A 77 2.92 18.48 -2.23
C PRO A 77 3.25 17.02 -2.55
N VAL A 78 2.22 16.23 -2.89
CA VAL A 78 2.41 14.86 -3.34
C VAL A 78 2.65 14.87 -4.86
N PRO A 79 3.80 14.37 -5.36
CA PRO A 79 4.04 14.27 -6.79
C PRO A 79 2.99 13.40 -7.49
N GLY A 80 2.49 13.84 -8.65
CA GLY A 80 1.57 13.06 -9.49
C GLY A 80 0.11 13.04 -9.04
N LEU A 81 -0.26 13.69 -7.93
CA LEU A 81 -1.65 13.83 -7.49
C LEU A 81 -2.21 15.24 -7.76
N ALA A 82 -3.55 15.34 -7.74
CA ALA A 82 -4.25 16.60 -7.92
C ALA A 82 -3.83 17.65 -6.87
N LYS A 83 -4.01 18.93 -7.22
CA LYS A 83 -3.69 20.03 -6.31
C LYS A 83 -4.49 19.90 -5.00
N GLY A 84 -3.80 20.09 -3.88
CA GLY A 84 -4.41 20.08 -2.54
C GLY A 84 -4.05 18.85 -1.72
N HIS A 85 -3.69 17.72 -2.36
CA HIS A 85 -3.11 16.59 -1.64
C HIS A 85 -1.77 16.99 -1.01
N ARG A 86 -1.55 16.51 0.21
CA ARG A 86 -0.34 16.76 1.00
C ARG A 86 0.25 15.47 1.55
N LEU A 87 1.55 15.50 1.77
CA LEU A 87 2.30 14.48 2.48
C LEU A 87 2.91 15.11 3.74
N MET A 88 2.75 14.46 4.88
CA MET A 88 3.49 14.76 6.10
C MET A 88 4.48 13.62 6.36
N GLY A 89 5.75 13.96 6.53
CA GLY A 89 6.81 13.02 6.91
C GLY A 89 6.90 12.80 8.42
N TYR A 90 8.08 12.38 8.85
CA TYR A 90 8.45 12.17 10.25
C TYR A 90 9.64 13.04 10.66
N ASP A 91 9.87 13.18 11.96
CA ASP A 91 11.01 13.91 12.53
C ASP A 91 12.34 13.17 12.35
N ASP A 92 13.45 13.79 12.78
CA ASP A 92 14.80 13.22 12.73
C ASP A 92 14.95 11.90 13.51
N LYS A 93 13.98 11.56 14.38
CA LYS A 93 13.93 10.33 15.16
C LYS A 93 12.90 9.33 14.65
N GLY A 94 12.30 9.57 13.47
CA GLY A 94 11.31 8.67 12.88
C GLY A 94 9.91 8.75 13.52
N ARG A 95 9.59 9.85 14.19
CA ARG A 95 8.29 10.04 14.87
C ARG A 95 7.40 11.00 14.10
N CYS A 96 6.09 10.80 14.22
CA CYS A 96 5.09 11.74 13.72
C CYS A 96 5.29 13.11 14.39
N PRO A 97 5.40 14.22 13.64
CA PRO A 97 5.55 15.55 14.22
C PRO A 97 4.36 15.99 15.09
N MET A 98 3.21 15.34 14.93
CA MET A 98 2.01 15.59 15.74
C MET A 98 1.96 14.75 17.02
N LEU A 99 2.98 13.94 17.31
CA LEU A 99 3.12 13.22 18.58
C LEU A 99 3.79 14.14 19.61
N VAL A 100 2.98 14.69 20.53
CA VAL A 100 3.42 15.59 21.60
C VAL A 100 3.08 14.94 22.94
N ASP A 101 4.06 14.85 23.84
CA ASP A 101 3.91 14.21 25.16
C ASP A 101 3.22 12.83 25.08
N ASP A 102 3.72 11.99 24.17
CA ASP A 102 3.23 10.64 23.90
C ASP A 102 1.79 10.52 23.39
N ARG A 103 1.15 11.65 23.03
CA ARG A 103 -0.21 11.70 22.53
C ARG A 103 -0.30 12.42 21.19
N CYS A 104 -1.27 12.03 20.37
CA CYS A 104 -1.54 12.72 19.12
C CYS A 104 -2.21 14.06 19.41
N SER A 105 -1.52 15.18 19.10
CA SER A 105 -2.05 16.53 19.32
C SER A 105 -3.23 16.90 18.42
N ILE A 106 -3.48 16.09 17.38
CA ILE A 106 -4.58 16.25 16.44
C ILE A 106 -5.50 15.03 16.41
N TYR A 107 -5.62 14.27 17.50
CA TYR A 107 -6.31 12.98 17.50
C TYR A 107 -7.71 13.04 16.87
N GLU A 108 -8.54 14.00 17.26
CA GLU A 108 -9.90 14.18 16.71
C GLU A 108 -9.93 14.68 15.27
N ASP A 109 -8.86 15.35 14.83
CA ASP A 109 -8.68 15.91 13.49
C ASP A 109 -7.66 15.11 12.67
N ARG A 110 -7.37 13.86 13.06
CA ARG A 110 -6.34 13.04 12.43
C ARG A 110 -6.73 12.73 10.97
N PRO A 111 -5.75 12.71 10.04
CA PRO A 111 -6.00 12.38 8.65
C PRO A 111 -6.61 10.98 8.49
N GLN A 112 -7.35 10.75 7.42
CA GLN A 112 -8.01 9.51 7.11
C GLN A 112 -7.00 8.36 7.01
N THR A 113 -5.81 8.59 6.45
CA THR A 113 -4.73 7.58 6.47
C THR A 113 -4.40 7.08 7.87
N CYS A 114 -4.50 7.93 8.90
CA CYS A 114 -4.31 7.51 10.30
C CYS A 114 -5.55 6.80 10.88
N ARG A 115 -6.75 7.15 10.41
CA ARG A 115 -8.02 6.51 10.84
C ARG A 115 -8.17 5.11 10.26
N ASP A 116 -7.76 4.93 9.00
CA ASP A 116 -7.88 3.66 8.28
C ASP A 116 -6.79 2.66 8.67
N TYR A 117 -5.77 3.11 9.40
CA TYR A 117 -4.62 2.28 9.73
C TYR A 117 -4.97 1.21 10.78
N ASP A 118 -5.21 -0.01 10.31
CA ASP A 118 -5.44 -1.18 11.15
C ASP A 118 -4.20 -2.10 11.20
N CYS A 119 -3.45 -2.07 12.31
CA CYS A 119 -2.29 -2.94 12.47
C CYS A 119 -2.63 -4.42 12.71
N ARG A 120 -3.90 -4.78 12.92
CA ARG A 120 -4.34 -6.19 13.00
C ARG A 120 -4.16 -6.92 11.68
N ILE A 121 -4.08 -6.22 10.55
CA ILE A 121 -3.83 -6.83 9.23
C ILE A 121 -2.56 -7.69 9.22
N PHE A 122 -1.54 -7.35 9.99
CA PHE A 122 -0.30 -8.14 10.07
C PHE A 122 -0.49 -9.44 10.86
N ALA A 123 -1.33 -9.42 11.89
CA ALA A 123 -1.71 -10.63 12.63
C ALA A 123 -2.59 -11.56 11.78
N ALA A 124 -3.48 -10.97 10.98
CA ALA A 124 -4.37 -11.68 10.07
C ALA A 124 -3.61 -12.34 8.91
N THR A 125 -2.67 -11.62 8.30
CA THR A 125 -1.98 -12.07 7.07
C THR A 125 -0.68 -12.81 7.35
N GLY A 126 -0.07 -12.62 8.53
CA GLY A 126 1.27 -13.10 8.83
C GLY A 126 2.39 -12.31 8.11
N ILE A 127 2.06 -11.22 7.43
CA ILE A 127 3.06 -10.34 6.80
C ILE A 127 3.85 -9.63 7.89
N THR A 128 5.17 -9.73 7.80
CA THR A 128 6.11 -9.11 8.74
C THR A 128 6.56 -7.74 8.27
N LEU A 129 6.70 -6.81 9.21
CA LEU A 129 7.31 -5.51 8.99
C LEU A 129 8.83 -5.55 9.25
N ASP A 130 9.54 -4.52 8.79
CA ASP A 130 10.94 -4.33 9.18
C ASP A 130 11.02 -3.99 10.67
N GLU A 131 11.48 -4.94 11.48
CA GLU A 131 11.58 -4.78 12.94
C GLU A 131 12.59 -3.71 13.37
N LYS A 132 13.52 -3.27 12.49
CA LYS A 132 14.44 -2.18 12.82
C LYS A 132 13.75 -0.83 12.77
N VAL A 133 12.78 -0.67 11.88
CA VAL A 133 12.07 0.59 11.64
C VAL A 133 10.73 0.63 12.35
N GLN A 134 10.02 -0.50 12.41
CA GLN A 134 8.62 -0.60 12.83
C GLN A 134 8.43 -1.54 14.02
N ALA A 135 9.44 -1.63 14.91
CA ALA A 135 9.47 -2.52 16.07
C ALA A 135 8.19 -2.46 16.92
N GLY A 136 7.65 -1.26 17.15
CA GLY A 136 6.44 -1.06 17.95
C GLY A 136 5.21 -1.68 17.29
N ILE A 137 5.05 -1.51 15.98
CA ILE A 137 3.93 -2.08 15.22
C ILE A 137 4.09 -3.60 15.16
N SER A 138 5.31 -4.10 14.92
CA SER A 138 5.59 -5.54 14.94
C SER A 138 5.27 -6.18 16.29
N ALA A 139 5.61 -5.50 17.40
CA ALA A 139 5.28 -5.97 18.74
C ALA A 139 3.76 -6.00 18.96
N GLN A 140 3.05 -4.93 18.58
CA GLN A 140 1.58 -4.86 18.70
C GLN A 140 0.90 -5.92 17.82
N ALA A 141 1.36 -6.09 16.59
CA ALA A 141 0.86 -7.11 15.67
C ALA A 141 0.98 -8.53 16.25
N LYS A 142 2.09 -8.83 16.92
CA LYS A 142 2.31 -10.11 17.61
C LYS A 142 1.42 -10.30 18.85
N ALA A 143 0.87 -9.23 19.42
CA ALA A 143 0.00 -9.29 20.58
C ALA A 143 -1.46 -9.58 20.21
N TRP A 144 -1.89 -9.25 18.99
CA TRP A 144 -3.26 -9.43 18.54
C TRP A 144 -3.67 -10.91 18.50
N ARG A 145 -4.87 -11.21 19.00
CA ARG A 145 -5.50 -12.54 18.99
C ARG A 145 -6.91 -12.45 18.45
N PHE A 146 -7.15 -13.06 17.30
CA PHE A 146 -8.50 -13.22 16.76
C PHE A 146 -9.22 -14.39 17.44
N THR A 147 -10.53 -14.21 17.61
CA THR A 147 -11.46 -15.27 18.01
C THR A 147 -12.22 -15.77 16.79
N TYR A 148 -12.82 -16.95 16.90
CA TYR A 148 -13.52 -17.63 15.81
C TYR A 148 -14.82 -18.21 16.34
N ALA A 149 -15.94 -17.89 15.69
CA ALA A 149 -17.24 -18.45 16.06
C ALA A 149 -17.35 -19.95 15.72
N GLY A 150 -16.64 -20.41 14.68
CA GLY A 150 -16.56 -21.82 14.29
C GLY A 150 -15.46 -22.08 13.27
N ASP A 151 -15.43 -23.29 12.72
CA ASP A 151 -14.36 -23.73 11.81
C ASP A 151 -14.40 -23.01 10.46
N ALA A 152 -15.57 -22.58 10.00
CA ALA A 152 -15.69 -21.74 8.81
C ALA A 152 -14.91 -20.42 8.95
N ASN A 153 -14.97 -19.76 10.12
CA ASN A 153 -14.21 -18.53 10.38
C ASN A 153 -12.70 -18.79 10.43
N ARG A 154 -12.27 -19.97 10.90
CA ARG A 154 -10.87 -20.38 10.88
C ARG A 154 -10.39 -20.59 9.45
N LEU A 155 -11.21 -21.25 8.63
CA LEU A 155 -10.92 -21.47 7.21
C LEU A 155 -10.77 -20.15 6.45
N GLU A 156 -11.59 -19.14 6.73
CA GLU A 156 -11.42 -17.80 6.15
C GLU A 156 -10.06 -17.18 6.52
N HIS A 157 -9.61 -17.34 7.76
CA HIS A 157 -8.30 -16.84 8.18
C HIS A 157 -7.16 -17.61 7.53
N GLU A 158 -7.29 -18.93 7.39
CA GLU A 158 -6.33 -19.76 6.65
C GLU A 158 -6.25 -19.33 5.19
N ALA A 159 -7.38 -19.05 4.55
CA ALA A 159 -7.43 -18.53 3.19
C ALA A 159 -6.75 -17.15 3.06
N VAL A 160 -6.93 -16.24 4.02
CA VAL A 160 -6.21 -14.95 4.06
C VAL A 160 -4.70 -15.15 4.18
N ARG A 161 -4.24 -16.08 5.02
CA ARG A 161 -2.81 -16.39 5.18
C ARG A 161 -2.23 -17.05 3.94
N ALA A 162 -2.98 -17.96 3.32
CA ALA A 162 -2.58 -18.59 2.05
C ALA A 162 -2.45 -17.55 0.94
N ALA A 163 -3.40 -16.61 0.84
CA ALA A 163 -3.31 -15.49 -0.09
C ALA A 163 -2.05 -14.65 0.14
N ALA A 164 -1.80 -14.22 1.39
CA ALA A 164 -0.61 -13.45 1.72
C ALA A 164 0.70 -14.19 1.39
N MET A 165 0.76 -15.49 1.70
CA MET A 165 1.91 -16.33 1.41
C MET A 165 2.16 -16.47 -0.09
N PHE A 166 1.10 -16.73 -0.87
CA PHE A 166 1.19 -16.86 -2.32
C PHE A 166 1.66 -15.55 -2.96
N LEU A 167 1.05 -14.41 -2.60
CA LEU A 167 1.45 -13.10 -3.13
C LEU A 167 2.94 -12.80 -2.87
N LYS A 168 3.45 -13.19 -1.69
CA LYS A 168 4.86 -13.00 -1.33
C LYS A 168 5.81 -13.92 -2.10
N GLN A 169 5.47 -15.21 -2.22
CA GLN A 169 6.34 -16.22 -2.82
C GLN A 169 6.33 -16.15 -4.35
N ASN A 170 5.18 -15.80 -4.93
CA ASN A 170 4.94 -15.82 -6.37
C ASN A 170 4.93 -14.43 -7.01
N ALA A 171 5.48 -13.42 -6.33
CA ALA A 171 5.47 -12.03 -6.82
C ALA A 171 6.03 -11.85 -8.24
N LYS A 172 6.96 -12.73 -8.66
CA LYS A 172 7.56 -12.72 -10.01
C LYS A 172 6.63 -13.22 -11.11
N LEU A 173 5.55 -13.92 -10.77
CA LEU A 173 4.55 -14.41 -11.73
C LEU A 173 3.53 -13.33 -12.09
N PHE A 174 3.46 -12.24 -11.32
CA PHE A 174 2.60 -11.12 -11.61
C PHE A 174 3.25 -10.17 -12.62
N PRO A 175 2.46 -9.49 -13.47
CA PRO A 175 2.99 -8.42 -14.30
C PRO A 175 3.66 -7.33 -13.44
N PRO A 176 4.69 -6.64 -13.98
CA PRO A 176 5.36 -5.57 -13.25
C PRO A 176 4.37 -4.54 -12.71
N GLN A 177 4.60 -4.09 -11.47
CA GLN A 177 3.80 -3.06 -10.79
C GLN A 177 2.36 -3.46 -10.38
N VAL A 178 1.92 -4.69 -10.66
CA VAL A 178 0.60 -5.16 -10.20
C VAL A 178 0.58 -5.38 -8.69
N LEU A 179 1.58 -6.07 -8.15
CA LEU A 179 1.67 -6.28 -6.71
C LEU A 179 2.37 -5.11 -6.00
N PRO A 180 1.82 -4.64 -4.88
CA PRO A 180 2.46 -3.61 -4.09
C PRO A 180 3.71 -4.16 -3.38
N LEU A 181 4.77 -3.36 -3.38
CA LEU A 181 5.99 -3.65 -2.62
C LEU A 181 5.89 -3.29 -1.13
N ASN A 182 4.95 -2.40 -0.79
CA ASN A 182 4.73 -1.98 0.58
C ASN A 182 3.96 -3.07 1.36
N PRO A 183 4.45 -3.50 2.55
CA PRO A 183 3.84 -4.60 3.30
C PRO A 183 2.40 -4.33 3.77
N VAL A 184 2.03 -3.07 4.06
CA VAL A 184 0.64 -2.69 4.39
C VAL A 184 -0.25 -2.97 3.17
N GLN A 185 0.16 -2.47 2.01
CA GLN A 185 -0.62 -2.65 0.78
C GLN A 185 -0.67 -4.12 0.37
N LEU A 186 0.41 -4.88 0.53
CA LEU A 186 0.42 -6.32 0.28
C LEU A 186 -0.54 -7.08 1.21
N ALA A 187 -0.60 -6.70 2.49
CA ALA A 187 -1.57 -7.26 3.44
C ALA A 187 -3.01 -6.95 3.03
N LEU A 188 -3.27 -5.69 2.67
CA LEU A 188 -4.58 -5.26 2.19
C LEU A 188 -4.99 -5.99 0.89
N THR A 189 -4.06 -6.24 -0.03
CA THR A 189 -4.29 -7.06 -1.23
C THR A 189 -4.62 -8.51 -0.88
N ALA A 190 -3.95 -9.11 0.12
CA ALA A 190 -4.31 -10.45 0.58
C ALA A 190 -5.76 -10.53 1.08
N LEU A 191 -6.22 -9.53 1.84
CA LEU A 191 -7.62 -9.44 2.28
C LEU A 191 -8.61 -9.23 1.12
N LYS A 192 -8.20 -8.55 0.05
CA LYS A 192 -9.04 -8.40 -1.15
C LYS A 192 -9.34 -9.74 -1.81
N VAL A 193 -8.29 -10.55 -1.98
CA VAL A 193 -8.30 -11.72 -2.89
C VAL A 193 -8.41 -13.06 -2.18
N TYR A 194 -8.57 -13.08 -0.85
CA TYR A 194 -8.62 -14.34 -0.08
C TYR A 194 -9.69 -15.31 -0.55
N THR A 195 -10.77 -14.83 -1.18
CA THR A 195 -11.86 -15.66 -1.71
C THR A 195 -11.38 -16.63 -2.79
N VAL A 196 -10.30 -16.31 -3.50
CA VAL A 196 -9.64 -17.25 -4.43
C VAL A 196 -9.13 -18.47 -3.66
N PHE A 197 -8.43 -18.23 -2.54
CA PHE A 197 -7.85 -19.30 -1.71
C PHE A 197 -8.92 -20.04 -0.92
N HIS A 198 -9.97 -19.36 -0.48
CA HIS A 198 -11.12 -20.00 0.16
C HIS A 198 -11.74 -21.06 -0.75
N LYS A 199 -11.99 -20.72 -2.03
CA LYS A 199 -12.51 -21.66 -3.04
C LYS A 199 -11.56 -22.82 -3.34
N LEU A 200 -10.25 -22.58 -3.30
CA LEU A 200 -9.25 -23.65 -3.48
C LEU A 200 -9.22 -24.63 -2.31
N MET A 201 -9.64 -24.19 -1.11
CA MET A 201 -9.69 -25.00 0.10
C MET A 201 -11.03 -25.73 0.28
N GLU A 202 -12.04 -25.45 -0.55
CA GLU A 202 -13.35 -26.11 -0.46
C GLU A 202 -13.25 -27.60 -0.83
N PRO A 203 -13.93 -28.50 -0.09
CA PRO A 203 -13.98 -29.92 -0.42
C PRO A 203 -14.52 -30.15 -1.83
N GLY A 204 -13.76 -30.87 -2.67
CA GLY A 204 -14.14 -31.13 -4.06
C GLY A 204 -13.63 -30.09 -5.07
N SER A 205 -12.94 -29.04 -4.62
CA SER A 205 -12.16 -28.18 -5.50
C SER A 205 -11.03 -29.02 -6.11
N SER A 206 -10.99 -29.12 -7.45
CA SER A 206 -9.91 -29.83 -8.15
C SER A 206 -8.62 -29.03 -7.95
N ALA A 207 -7.79 -29.47 -7.00
CA ALA A 207 -6.54 -28.84 -6.55
C ALA A 207 -5.41 -28.87 -7.61
N ASN A 208 -5.75 -28.77 -8.89
CA ASN A 208 -4.83 -28.77 -10.02
C ASN A 208 -4.76 -27.39 -10.70
N SER A 209 -5.00 -26.32 -9.94
CA SER A 209 -4.76 -24.96 -10.42
C SER A 209 -3.26 -24.70 -10.44
N SER A 210 -2.69 -24.50 -11.63
CA SER A 210 -1.31 -24.04 -11.78
C SER A 210 -1.15 -22.66 -11.13
N ASP A 211 0.07 -22.31 -10.70
CA ASP A 211 0.35 -20.98 -10.14
C ASP A 211 -0.09 -19.85 -11.09
N THR A 212 0.06 -20.04 -12.40
CA THR A 212 -0.43 -19.10 -13.42
C THR A 212 -1.95 -18.93 -13.37
N GLY A 213 -2.70 -20.03 -13.25
CA GLY A 213 -4.16 -19.95 -13.11
C GLY A 213 -4.60 -19.27 -11.81
N ILE A 214 -3.83 -19.43 -10.73
CA ILE A 214 -4.07 -18.72 -9.47
C ILE A 214 -3.80 -17.21 -9.64
N VAL A 215 -2.73 -16.82 -10.34
CA VAL A 215 -2.43 -15.42 -10.66
C VAL A 215 -3.57 -14.77 -11.46
N GLU A 216 -4.07 -15.44 -12.50
CA GLU A 216 -5.21 -14.96 -13.29
C GLU A 216 -6.46 -14.76 -12.42
N ALA A 217 -6.76 -15.73 -11.55
CA ALA A 217 -7.90 -15.64 -10.63
C ALA A 217 -7.74 -14.51 -9.60
N ILE A 218 -6.51 -14.27 -9.10
CA ILE A 218 -6.20 -13.15 -8.20
C ILE A 218 -6.42 -11.81 -8.90
N MET A 219 -5.92 -11.65 -10.13
CA MET A 219 -6.09 -10.41 -10.89
C MET A 219 -7.57 -10.12 -11.15
N ALA A 220 -8.34 -11.15 -11.57
CA ALA A 220 -9.79 -11.01 -11.75
C ALA A 220 -10.51 -10.64 -10.44
N ALA A 221 -10.09 -11.22 -9.31
CA ALA A 221 -10.65 -10.89 -8.00
C ALA A 221 -10.30 -9.45 -7.55
N MET A 222 -9.11 -8.95 -7.88
CA MET A 222 -8.73 -7.55 -7.63
C MET A 222 -9.63 -6.59 -8.41
N ASP A 223 -9.80 -6.82 -9.72
CA ASP A 223 -10.65 -6.00 -10.58
C ASP A 223 -12.11 -5.99 -10.09
N GLN A 224 -12.64 -7.17 -9.76
CA GLN A 224 -13.98 -7.31 -9.22
C GLN A 224 -14.15 -6.55 -7.90
N PHE A 225 -13.18 -6.64 -6.99
CA PHE A 225 -13.26 -5.97 -5.70
C PHE A 225 -13.23 -4.44 -5.84
N ASP A 226 -12.38 -3.94 -6.74
CA ASP A 226 -12.22 -2.50 -7.00
C ASP A 226 -13.34 -1.90 -7.85
N GLY A 227 -14.26 -2.73 -8.35
CA GLY A 227 -15.35 -2.29 -9.22
C GLY A 227 -14.85 -1.84 -10.60
N VAL A 228 -13.67 -2.28 -11.02
CA VAL A 228 -13.17 -2.07 -12.38
C VAL A 228 -13.93 -3.04 -13.29
N PRO A 229 -14.71 -2.56 -14.28
CA PRO A 229 -15.38 -3.47 -15.20
C PRO A 229 -14.32 -4.25 -15.98
N ALA A 230 -14.44 -5.58 -15.99
CA ALA A 230 -13.55 -6.46 -16.72
C ALA A 230 -13.44 -5.99 -18.18
N VAL A 231 -12.23 -5.61 -18.60
CA VAL A 231 -11.95 -5.34 -20.01
C VAL A 231 -12.11 -6.67 -20.73
N LYS A 232 -13.20 -6.82 -21.49
CA LYS A 232 -13.35 -7.97 -22.39
C LYS A 232 -12.17 -7.94 -23.35
N ALA A 233 -11.40 -9.01 -23.36
CA ALA A 233 -10.38 -9.23 -24.37
C ALA A 233 -11.10 -9.32 -25.73
N GLU A 234 -11.17 -8.21 -26.47
CA GLU A 234 -11.48 -8.25 -27.88
C GLU A 234 -10.31 -8.92 -28.60
N SER A 235 -10.60 -10.11 -29.10
CA SER A 235 -9.80 -10.84 -30.07
C SER A 235 -9.36 -9.91 -31.18
N ALA A 236 -8.06 -9.71 -31.30
CA ALA A 236 -7.43 -9.02 -32.43
C ALA A 236 -7.69 -9.82 -33.71
N GLU A 237 -8.79 -9.53 -34.41
CA GLU A 237 -8.91 -9.83 -35.82
C GLU A 237 -7.99 -8.89 -36.61
N THR A 238 -7.25 -9.51 -37.51
CA THR A 238 -6.11 -8.94 -38.22
C THR A 238 -6.61 -8.17 -39.44
N GLU A 239 -6.74 -6.84 -39.34
CA GLU A 239 -6.88 -6.01 -40.53
C GLU A 239 -5.50 -5.64 -41.08
N LYS A 240 -5.13 -6.30 -42.18
CA LYS A 240 -3.96 -5.97 -43.02
C LYS A 240 -4.06 -4.54 -43.55
N PRO A 241 -2.97 -3.74 -43.51
CA PRO A 241 -2.94 -2.45 -44.18
C PRO A 241 -2.90 -2.65 -45.71
N ARG A 242 -3.89 -2.09 -46.41
CA ARG A 242 -3.85 -1.88 -47.86
C ARG A 242 -2.91 -0.71 -48.16
N PHE A 243 -1.75 -1.02 -48.75
CA PHE A 243 -0.92 -0.03 -49.43
C PHE A 243 -1.66 0.45 -50.68
N ALA A 244 -1.96 1.75 -50.74
CA ALA A 244 -2.32 2.44 -51.98
C ALA A 244 -1.20 3.44 -52.30
N ALA A 245 -0.51 3.19 -53.41
CA ALA A 245 0.46 4.08 -54.01
C ALA A 245 -0.25 5.26 -54.70
N GLY A 246 0.31 6.45 -54.60
CA GLY A 246 -0.10 7.66 -55.32
C GLY A 246 0.99 8.74 -55.25
N PRO A 247 1.11 9.63 -56.25
CA PRO A 247 2.37 9.78 -56.98
C PRO A 247 3.20 11.05 -56.68
N HIS A 248 4.45 10.96 -57.10
CA HIS A 248 5.47 12.01 -57.21
C HIS A 248 5.04 13.25 -58.01
N HIS A 249 5.22 14.43 -57.41
CA HIS A 249 5.67 15.71 -57.98
C HIS A 249 6.26 16.51 -56.79
N GLY A 250 7.40 17.20 -56.76
CA GLY A 250 8.38 17.61 -57.76
C GLY A 250 8.84 19.04 -57.43
N ARG A 251 10.03 19.19 -56.80
CA ARG A 251 10.86 20.44 -56.62
C ARG A 251 10.23 21.59 -55.79
N ALA A 252 10.96 22.48 -55.10
CA ALA A 252 12.32 23.00 -55.24
C ALA A 252 12.95 23.45 -53.90
N ALA A 253 14.26 23.71 -53.97
CA ALA A 253 15.19 24.03 -52.89
C ALA A 253 15.19 25.48 -52.40
N ALA A 254 15.69 25.70 -51.17
CA ALA A 254 16.54 26.85 -50.82
C ALA A 254 17.38 26.53 -49.56
N GLU A 255 18.67 26.79 -49.67
CA GLU A 255 19.79 26.53 -48.76
C GLU A 255 19.91 27.55 -47.59
N PRO A 256 20.84 27.33 -46.63
CA PRO A 256 20.88 28.00 -45.33
C PRO A 256 21.75 29.27 -45.31
N ALA A 257 21.50 30.15 -44.34
CA ALA A 257 22.37 31.28 -44.02
C ALA A 257 23.06 31.08 -42.67
N ALA A 258 24.39 31.20 -42.69
CA ALA A 258 25.31 31.10 -41.57
C ALA A 258 25.72 32.47 -41.03
N GLY A 259 25.90 32.55 -39.70
CA GLY A 259 26.89 33.38 -38.98
C GLY A 259 26.66 34.90 -38.89
N PRO A 260 27.42 35.63 -38.03
CA PRO A 260 28.69 35.24 -37.41
C PRO A 260 28.82 35.47 -35.87
N ALA A 261 29.91 34.90 -35.34
CA ALA A 261 30.46 35.07 -33.99
C ALA A 261 31.37 36.30 -33.85
N GLN A 262 31.66 36.71 -32.60
CA GLN A 262 32.90 37.33 -32.02
C GLN A 262 32.51 38.17 -30.77
N ARG A 263 33.28 38.37 -29.69
CA ARG A 263 34.58 37.88 -29.17
C ARG A 263 34.66 38.28 -27.68
N ARG A 264 35.44 37.50 -26.92
CA ARG A 264 35.95 37.66 -25.54
C ARG A 264 36.43 39.07 -25.14
N ARG A 265 36.36 39.40 -23.83
CA ARG A 265 37.52 39.89 -23.02
C ARG A 265 37.39 39.50 -21.53
N HIS A 266 38.48 38.95 -21.00
CA HIS A 266 38.81 38.81 -19.58
C HIS A 266 39.21 40.15 -18.96
N ARG A 267 39.02 40.32 -17.64
CA ARG A 267 40.04 40.91 -16.75
C ARG A 267 39.80 40.50 -15.29
N HIS A 268 40.86 39.95 -14.68
CA HIS A 268 41.09 39.90 -13.24
C HIS A 268 41.29 41.31 -12.68
N VAL A 269 40.80 41.54 -11.47
CA VAL A 269 41.54 42.09 -10.31
C VAL A 269 41.03 41.35 -9.09
#